data_AF-A0A966NC05-F1
#
_entry.id   AF-A0A966NC05-F1
#
_cell.length_a   1.000
_cell.length_b   1.000
_cell.length_c   1.000
_cell.angle_alpha   90.00
_cell.angle_beta   90.00
_cell.angle_gamma   90.00
#
_symmetry.space_group_name_H-M   'P 1'
#
loop_
_entity.id
_entity.type
_entity.pdbx_description
1 polymer ?
#
loop_
_entity_poly.entity_id
_entity_poly.type
_entity_poly.pdbx_seq_one_letter_code
_entity_poly.pdbx_strand_id
1 'polypeptide(L)' 'MAAIEREMMECDVVIVGAGPAGLSAAIRLKHLDESLNVIVLEKGSEVGAHILSGA' A
#
# COMPACT_ATOMS: atom_id res chain seq x y z
N MET A 1 14.31 22.75 -19.92
CA MET A 1 13.98 22.14 -18.61
C MET A 1 14.47 20.71 -18.66
N ALA A 2 15.40 20.32 -17.78
CA ALA A 2 15.74 18.90 -17.64
C ALA A 2 14.49 18.17 -17.13
N ALA A 3 14.16 17.02 -17.74
CA ALA A 3 13.08 16.18 -17.25
C ALA A 3 13.47 15.65 -15.87
N ILE A 4 12.58 15.77 -14.89
CA ILE A 4 12.77 15.14 -13.58
C ILE A 4 12.55 13.64 -13.79
N GLU A 5 13.62 12.86 -13.60
CA GLU A 5 13.55 11.41 -13.62
C GLU A 5 12.81 10.93 -12.36
N ARG A 6 11.81 10.06 -12.54
CA ARG A 6 11.04 9.48 -11.44
C ARG A 6 11.38 8.01 -11.32
N GLU A 7 11.68 7.56 -10.12
CA GLU A 7 11.87 6.13 -9.85
C GLU A 7 10.57 5.37 -10.10
N MET A 8 10.70 4.18 -10.71
CA MET A 8 9.62 3.24 -10.95
C MET A 8 9.89 1.94 -10.21
N MET A 9 8.81 1.31 -9.74
CA MET A 9 8.84 -0.01 -9.14
C MET A 9 7.72 -0.85 -9.75
N GLU A 10 8.03 -2.09 -10.12
CA GLU A 10 7.03 -3.03 -10.64
C GLU A 10 6.27 -3.70 -9.47
N CYS A 11 4.97 -3.87 -9.65
CA CYS A 11 4.10 -4.60 -8.73
C CYS A 11 2.91 -5.18 -9.49
N ASP A 12 2.33 -6.27 -8.99
CA ASP A 12 1.09 -6.81 -9.51
C ASP A 12 -0.11 -6.00 -9.01
N VAL A 13 -0.03 -5.54 -7.76
CA VAL A 13 -1.09 -4.75 -7.12
C VAL A 13 -0.47 -3.62 -6.29
N VAL A 14 -0.96 -2.40 -6.50
CA VAL A 14 -0.71 -1.25 -5.62
C VAL A 14 -1.99 -0.90 -4.85
N ILE A 15 -1.86 -0.72 -3.55
CA ILE A 15 -2.93 -0.28 -2.64
C ILE A 15 -2.55 1.06 -2.05
N VAL A 16 -3.43 2.06 -2.17
CA VAL A 16 -3.21 3.41 -1.62
C VAL A 16 -4.03 3.58 -0.35
N GLY A 17 -3.33 3.71 0.78
CA GLY A 17 -3.86 3.80 2.13
C GLY A 17 -3.67 2.51 2.93
N ALA A 18 -2.92 2.58 4.04
CA ALA A 18 -2.72 1.46 4.97
C ALA A 18 -3.69 1.50 6.16
N GLY A 19 -4.96 1.84 5.89
CA GLY A 19 -6.05 1.70 6.84
C GLY A 19 -6.59 0.25 6.90
N PRO A 20 -7.64 -0.01 7.71
CA PRO A 20 -8.19 -1.35 7.87
C PRO A 20 -8.59 -2.01 6.55
N ALA A 21 -9.19 -1.26 5.62
CA ALA A 21 -9.59 -1.78 4.31
C ALA A 21 -8.39 -2.16 3.45
N GLY A 22 -7.38 -1.29 3.35
CA GLY A 22 -6.19 -1.52 2.52
C GLY A 22 -5.34 -2.68 3.02
N LEU A 23 -5.12 -2.76 4.33
CA LEU A 23 -4.40 -3.88 4.94
C LEU A 23 -5.19 -5.19 4.84
N SER A 24 -6.51 -5.16 5.04
CA SER A 24 -7.34 -6.36 4.89
C SER A 24 -7.31 -6.89 3.45
N ALA A 25 -7.33 -6.00 2.46
CA ALA A 25 -7.17 -6.36 1.05
C ALA A 25 -5.78 -6.96 0.78
N ALA A 26 -4.70 -6.32 1.25
CA ALA A 26 -3.34 -6.82 1.07
C ALA A 26 -3.14 -8.23 1.66
N ILE A 27 -3.60 -8.42 2.90
CA ILE A 27 -3.56 -9.71 3.59
C ILE A 27 -4.36 -10.76 2.82
N ARG A 28 -5.58 -10.42 2.38
CA ARG A 28 -6.41 -11.38 1.65
C ARG A 28 -5.81 -11.76 0.30
N LEU A 29 -5.20 -10.81 -0.42
CA LEU A 29 -4.49 -11.09 -1.68
C LEU A 29 -3.34 -12.06 -1.44
N LYS A 30 -2.52 -11.83 -0.41
CA LYS A 30 -1.42 -12.75 -0.06
C LYS A 30 -1.89 -14.13 0.39
N HIS A 31 -3.05 -14.25 1.03
CA HIS A 31 -3.65 -15.56 1.33
C HIS A 31 -4.19 -16.29 0.10
N LEU A 32 -4.61 -15.56 -0.94
CA LEU A 32 -5.10 -16.16 -2.19
C LEU A 32 -3.94 -16.58 -3.08
N ASP A 33 -2.87 -15.78 -3.10
CA ASP A 33 -1.66 -16.03 -3.85
C ASP A 33 -0.47 -15.33 -3.19
N GLU A 34 0.40 -16.12 -2.57
CA GLU A 34 1.60 -15.62 -1.90
C GLU A 34 2.61 -15.00 -2.88
N SER A 35 2.55 -15.35 -4.17
CA SER A 35 3.48 -14.90 -5.20
C SER A 35 3.22 -13.47 -5.67
N LEU A 36 2.01 -12.93 -5.47
CA LEU A 36 1.65 -11.56 -5.86
C LEU A 36 2.54 -10.51 -5.18
N ASN A 37 3.22 -9.68 -5.96
CA ASN A 37 3.93 -8.52 -5.44
C ASN A 37 2.93 -7.39 -5.13
N VAL A 38 2.54 -7.29 -3.86
CA VAL A 38 1.58 -6.30 -3.35
C VAL A 38 2.33 -5.18 -2.63
N ILE A 39 2.15 -3.94 -3.10
CA ILE A 39 2.71 -2.73 -2.48
C ILE A 39 1.58 -1.94 -1.83
N VAL A 40 1.73 -1.60 -0.54
CA VAL A 40 0.81 -0.73 0.19
C VAL A 40 1.50 0.60 0.47
N LEU A 41 0.89 1.69 0.03
CA LEU A 41 1.38 3.05 0.24
C LEU A 41 0.56 3.73 1.34
N GLU A 42 1.22 4.38 2.29
CA GLU A 42 0.58 5.17 3.34
C GLU A 42 1.24 6.56 3.40
N LYS A 43 0.43 7.59 3.64
CA LYS A 43 0.92 8.96 3.82
C LYS A 43 1.64 9.11 5.16
N GLY A 44 1.19 8.38 6.17
CA GLY A 44 1.78 8.35 7.51
C GLY A 44 3.23 7.89 7.51
N SER A 45 4.01 8.41 8.47
CA SER A 45 5.36 7.90 8.75
C SER A 45 5.36 6.45 9.24
N GLU A 46 4.20 5.97 9.67
CA GLU A 46 3.93 4.61 10.11
C GLU A 46 2.54 4.18 9.68
N VAL A 47 2.33 2.86 9.61
CA VAL A 47 1.02 2.27 9.31
C VAL A 47 0.03 2.73 10.37
N GLY A 48 -1.08 3.31 9.92
CA GLY A 48 -2.15 3.75 10.81
C GLY A 48 -1.94 5.11 11.49
N ALA A 49 -0.86 5.84 11.20
CA ALA A 49 -0.59 7.16 11.82
C ALA A 49 -1.73 8.19 11.66
N HIS A 50 -2.56 8.02 10.62
CA HIS A 50 -3.69 8.90 10.33
C HIS A 50 -5.05 8.23 10.59
N ILE A 51 -5.08 7.07 11.24
CA ILE A 51 -6.33 6.44 11.66
C ILE A 51 -6.88 7.25 12.85
N LEU A 52 -8.02 7.89 12.63
CA LEU A 52 -8.85 8.43 13.70
C LEU A 52 -10.07 7.53 13.83
N SER A 53 -10.18 6.84 14.96
CA SER A 53 -11.24 5.88 15.23
C SER A 53 -11.92 6.19 16.57
N GLY A 54 -13.24 5.96 16.64
CA GLY A 54 -13.97 5.89 17.91
C GLY A 54 -14.09 4.47 18.47
N ALA A 55 -13.56 3.49 17.74
CA ALA A 55 -13.50 2.06 18.06
C ALA A 55 -12.05 1.62 18.28
#